data_AF-A0A2J8A489-F1
#
_entry.id   AF-A0A2J8A489-F1
#
_cell.length_a   1.000
_cell.length_b   1.000
_cell.length_c   1.000
_cell.angle_alpha   90.00
_cell.angle_beta   90.00
_cell.angle_gamma   90.00
#
_symmetry.space_group_name_H-M   'P 1'
#
loop_
_entity.id
_entity.type
_entity.pdbx_description
1 polymer ?
#
loop_
_entity_poly.entity_id
_entity_poly.type
_entity_poly.pdbx_seq_one_letter_code
_entity_poly.pdbx_strand_id
1 'polypeptide(L)'
;MPATSGRSQGTNEWLQLYEFDIALGSVQQQLEAEAARAKQAALRETLEAQMAEHERMRKQDREQEEAYWRQEQATLRKADEDAEARRQLQAEIMVKLKDERLQQMEERVNRRVAAQTRRRAEEALDASRTAYDTHAELRQEEEARVAAKLALKELLQQNEVNKALREEAKKKQWDLDLGFQRTWTERLNKQESDRRKQMERIKEAQSKLQEAADRQGENRRRWLETPLVEKYFQQREDEKAAEEERRLFRSKEGAKHATVAVAEQLKEREAARLRLKQEEEAYAASLAARIRASEEAEQARKADVLQRKLKFKSDIEAQMRDSAQRRRAAAAPMSETERKINQRTLQQVASWQTTGRLPLPLLSSTTTSVATAP
;
A
#
# COMPACT_ATOMS: atom_id res chain seq x y z
N MET A 1 157.97 66.29 -48.55
CA MET A 1 158.79 67.40 -48.02
C MET A 1 157.85 68.50 -47.57
N PRO A 2 157.93 69.04 -46.34
CA PRO A 2 158.53 68.56 -45.08
C PRO A 2 157.42 68.43 -43.98
N ALA A 3 157.60 68.01 -42.73
CA ALA A 3 158.63 67.33 -41.95
C ALA A 3 158.05 67.01 -40.54
N THR A 4 158.52 65.90 -39.96
CA THR A 4 158.79 65.65 -38.51
C THR A 4 157.62 65.75 -37.51
N SER A 5 157.45 64.94 -36.48
CA SER A 5 158.36 64.14 -35.62
C SER A 5 157.53 63.15 -34.80
N GLY A 6 158.13 62.04 -34.38
CA GLY A 6 157.43 60.88 -33.81
C GLY A 6 156.99 60.93 -32.35
N ARG A 7 156.26 59.88 -31.95
CA ARG A 7 156.32 59.18 -30.65
C ARG A 7 155.39 57.96 -30.67
N SER A 8 155.70 57.00 -29.80
CA SER A 8 155.15 55.65 -29.67
C SER A 8 153.63 55.52 -29.64
N GLN A 9 153.12 54.39 -30.16
CA GLN A 9 151.98 53.69 -29.54
C GLN A 9 152.01 52.22 -29.96
N GLY A 10 152.13 51.34 -28.96
CA GLY A 10 151.93 49.91 -29.14
C GLY A 10 150.48 49.63 -29.52
N THR A 11 150.28 48.62 -30.35
CA THR A 11 148.99 48.00 -30.63
C THR A 11 148.35 47.58 -29.30
N ASN A 12 147.33 48.34 -28.87
CA ASN A 12 146.60 48.14 -27.62
C ASN A 12 145.65 46.93 -27.76
N GLU A 13 146.12 45.74 -27.38
CA GLU A 13 145.33 44.50 -27.28
C GLU A 13 144.06 44.68 -26.42
N TRP A 14 144.10 45.62 -25.46
CA TRP A 14 142.95 46.02 -24.64
C TRP A 14 141.80 46.65 -25.43
N LEU A 15 142.09 47.38 -26.52
CA LEU A 15 141.05 48.00 -27.34
C LEU A 15 140.28 46.92 -28.14
N GLN A 16 140.99 45.91 -28.63
CA GLN A 16 140.41 44.77 -29.36
C GLN A 16 139.55 43.89 -28.44
N LEU A 17 139.97 43.68 -27.19
CA LEU A 17 139.14 43.02 -26.18
C LEU A 17 137.87 43.82 -25.89
N TYR A 18 137.96 45.15 -25.80
CA TYR A 18 136.81 46.02 -25.58
C TYR A 18 135.84 46.02 -26.77
N GLU A 19 136.35 46.05 -28.00
CA GLU A 19 135.54 45.91 -29.22
C GLU A 19 134.88 44.53 -29.31
N PHE A 20 135.57 43.47 -28.89
CA PHE A 20 135.02 42.12 -28.81
C PHE A 20 133.91 42.01 -27.75
N ASP A 21 134.09 42.59 -26.56
CA ASP A 21 133.07 42.59 -25.50
C ASP A 21 131.82 43.40 -25.91
N ILE A 22 132.01 44.52 -26.63
CA ILE A 22 130.89 45.28 -27.22
C ILE A 22 130.16 44.45 -28.28
N ALA A 23 130.91 43.77 -29.16
CA ALA A 23 130.32 42.91 -30.18
C ALA A 23 129.56 41.73 -29.55
N LEU A 24 130.14 41.08 -28.53
CA LEU A 24 129.51 40.01 -27.76
C LEU A 24 128.24 40.48 -27.07
N GLY A 25 128.27 41.67 -26.44
CA GLY A 25 127.10 42.29 -25.83
C GLY A 25 126.00 42.62 -26.84
N SER A 26 126.35 43.08 -28.05
CA SER A 26 125.38 43.35 -29.12
C SER A 26 124.71 42.08 -29.64
N VAL A 27 125.47 40.98 -29.76
CA VAL A 27 124.93 39.67 -30.17
C VAL A 27 124.06 39.08 -29.05
N GLN A 28 124.46 39.22 -27.78
CA GLN A 28 123.63 38.80 -26.64
C GLN A 28 122.32 39.60 -26.58
N GLN A 29 122.35 40.91 -26.78
CA GLN A 29 121.14 41.74 -26.84
C GLN A 29 120.23 41.35 -28.01
N GLN A 30 120.79 41.01 -29.18
CA GLN A 30 120.01 40.52 -30.32
C GLN A 30 119.36 39.16 -30.01
N LEU A 31 120.11 38.22 -29.42
CA LEU A 31 119.59 36.92 -29.00
C LEU A 31 118.52 37.05 -27.91
N GLU A 32 118.68 37.97 -26.96
CA GLU A 32 117.69 38.28 -25.92
C GLU A 32 116.43 38.92 -26.52
N ALA A 33 116.58 39.83 -27.49
CA ALA A 33 115.46 40.44 -28.20
C ALA A 33 114.70 39.42 -29.07
N GLU A 34 115.41 38.50 -29.73
CA GLU A 34 114.82 37.40 -30.48
C GLU A 34 114.10 36.41 -29.54
N ALA A 35 114.71 36.06 -28.40
CA ALA A 35 114.09 35.23 -27.38
C ALA A 35 112.86 35.91 -26.75
N ALA A 36 112.88 37.22 -26.55
CA ALA A 36 111.74 37.98 -26.05
C ALA A 36 110.61 38.04 -27.09
N ARG A 37 110.92 38.23 -28.38
CA ARG A 37 109.94 38.14 -29.47
C ARG A 37 109.34 36.75 -29.60
N ALA A 38 110.16 35.70 -29.49
CA ALA A 38 109.68 34.32 -29.49
C ALA A 38 108.75 34.04 -28.30
N LYS A 39 109.09 34.52 -27.08
CA LYS A 39 108.21 34.42 -25.90
C LYS A 39 106.90 35.18 -26.08
N GLN A 40 106.94 36.38 -26.68
CA GLN A 40 105.74 37.16 -26.97
C GLN A 40 104.86 36.49 -28.04
N ALA A 41 105.46 35.90 -29.08
CA ALA A 41 104.73 35.14 -30.09
C ALA A 41 104.06 33.90 -29.48
N ALA A 42 104.79 33.12 -28.68
CA ALA A 42 104.24 31.96 -27.98
C ALA A 42 103.09 32.34 -27.03
N LEU A 43 103.21 33.46 -26.29
CA LEU A 43 102.15 33.95 -25.41
C LEU A 43 100.92 34.45 -26.18
N ARG A 44 101.10 35.01 -27.38
CA ARG A 44 99.98 35.37 -28.25
C ARG A 44 99.24 34.13 -28.73
N GLU A 45 99.96 33.10 -29.19
CA GLU A 45 99.37 31.83 -29.61
C GLU A 45 98.61 31.15 -28.47
N THR A 46 99.13 31.17 -27.22
CA THR A 46 98.39 30.59 -26.08
C THR A 46 97.14 31.38 -25.72
N LEU A 47 97.17 32.71 -25.78
CA LEU A 47 95.99 33.54 -25.56
C LEU A 47 94.94 33.37 -26.65
N GLU A 48 95.36 33.28 -27.92
CA GLU A 48 94.46 32.98 -29.04
C GLU A 48 93.81 31.60 -28.90
N ALA A 49 94.56 30.59 -28.47
CA ALA A 49 94.02 29.26 -28.18
C ALA A 49 92.99 29.28 -27.03
N GLN A 50 93.28 30.00 -25.93
CA GLN A 50 92.34 30.16 -24.81
C GLN A 50 91.07 30.92 -25.21
N MET A 51 91.19 31.95 -26.03
CA MET A 51 90.04 32.69 -26.57
C MET A 51 89.18 31.81 -27.47
N ALA A 52 89.79 31.01 -28.35
CA ALA A 52 89.09 30.08 -29.21
C ALA A 52 88.39 28.96 -28.43
N GLU A 53 89.02 28.44 -27.37
CA GLU A 53 88.42 27.45 -26.47
C GLU A 53 87.22 28.03 -25.72
N HIS A 54 87.35 29.25 -25.18
CA HIS A 54 86.27 29.93 -24.48
C HIS A 54 85.10 30.28 -25.42
N GLU A 55 85.36 30.65 -26.67
CA GLU A 55 84.30 30.83 -27.69
C GLU A 55 83.59 29.52 -28.04
N ARG A 56 84.31 28.39 -28.10
CA ARG A 56 83.72 27.07 -28.30
C ARG A 56 82.83 26.68 -27.13
N MET A 57 83.30 26.87 -25.89
CA MET A 57 82.50 26.62 -24.69
C MET A 57 81.23 27.48 -24.67
N ARG A 58 81.34 28.79 -24.96
CA ARG A 58 80.16 29.67 -25.06
C ARG A 58 79.15 29.25 -26.12
N LYS A 59 79.60 28.70 -27.26
CA LYS A 59 78.69 28.17 -28.29
C LYS A 59 78.01 26.90 -27.81
N GLN A 60 78.75 25.99 -27.17
CA GLN A 60 78.19 24.77 -26.59
C GLN A 60 77.18 25.09 -25.49
N ASP A 61 77.46 26.05 -24.60
CA ASP A 61 76.54 26.47 -23.55
C ASP A 61 75.25 27.05 -24.15
N ARG A 62 75.35 27.90 -25.19
CA ARG A 62 74.16 28.42 -25.90
C ARG A 62 73.34 27.33 -26.56
N GLU A 63 73.98 26.36 -27.22
CA GLU A 63 73.30 25.22 -27.83
C GLU A 63 72.60 24.34 -26.78
N GLN A 64 73.22 24.14 -25.61
CA GLN A 64 72.63 23.40 -24.49
C GLN A 64 71.46 24.17 -23.86
N GLU A 65 71.59 25.49 -23.66
CA GLU A 65 70.51 26.36 -23.18
C GLU A 65 69.32 26.36 -24.16
N GLU A 66 69.57 26.48 -25.47
CA GLU A 66 68.52 26.40 -26.48
C GLU A 66 67.85 25.02 -26.51
N ALA A 67 68.62 23.94 -26.37
CA ALA A 67 68.08 22.59 -26.31
C ALA A 67 67.22 22.38 -25.05
N TYR A 68 67.67 22.87 -23.89
CA TYR A 68 66.92 22.83 -22.64
C TYR A 68 65.62 23.63 -22.75
N TRP A 69 65.69 24.84 -23.30
CA TRP A 69 64.51 25.68 -23.53
C TRP A 69 63.48 25.01 -24.45
N ARG A 70 63.93 24.36 -25.53
CA ARG A 70 63.03 23.60 -26.42
C ARG A 70 62.38 22.42 -25.71
N GLN A 71 63.12 21.72 -24.84
CA GLN A 71 62.57 20.63 -24.04
C GLN A 71 61.54 21.14 -23.04
N GLU A 72 61.81 22.25 -22.35
CA GLU A 72 60.89 22.88 -21.40
C GLU A 72 59.62 23.40 -22.10
N GLN A 73 59.73 24.02 -23.27
CA GLN A 73 58.58 24.41 -24.07
C GLN A 73 57.75 23.20 -24.53
N ALA A 74 58.40 22.08 -24.86
CA ALA A 74 57.70 20.86 -25.23
C ALA A 74 57.00 20.19 -24.04
N THR A 75 57.58 20.24 -22.83
CA THR A 75 56.91 19.73 -21.62
C THR A 75 55.75 20.61 -21.20
N LEU A 76 55.86 21.93 -21.31
CA LEU A 76 54.77 22.86 -21.04
C LEU A 76 53.60 22.63 -22.01
N ARG A 77 53.86 22.51 -23.32
CA ARG A 77 52.80 22.21 -24.30
C ARG A 77 52.08 20.89 -24.02
N LYS A 78 52.84 19.83 -23.68
CA LYS A 78 52.24 18.55 -23.28
C LYS A 78 51.40 18.67 -22.01
N ALA A 79 51.86 19.45 -21.02
CA ALA A 79 51.12 19.68 -19.79
C ALA A 79 49.82 20.47 -20.05
N ASP A 80 49.85 21.45 -20.95
CA ASP A 80 48.67 22.20 -21.37
C ASP A 80 47.68 21.31 -22.13
N GLU A 81 48.14 20.49 -23.08
CA GLU A 81 47.33 19.49 -23.80
C GLU A 81 46.68 18.48 -22.83
N ASP A 82 47.44 17.96 -21.87
CA ASP A 82 46.93 17.05 -20.84
C ASP A 82 45.90 17.73 -19.92
N ALA A 83 46.10 19.01 -19.58
CA ALA A 83 45.16 19.78 -18.77
C ALA A 83 43.85 20.04 -19.53
N GLU A 84 43.93 20.36 -20.82
CA GLU A 84 42.77 20.51 -21.69
C GLU A 84 42.02 19.19 -21.86
N ALA A 85 42.73 18.09 -22.11
CA ALA A 85 42.13 16.75 -22.21
C ALA A 85 41.41 16.36 -20.91
N ARG A 86 41.99 16.66 -19.74
CA ARG A 86 41.32 16.44 -18.44
C ARG A 86 40.05 17.29 -18.29
N ARG A 87 40.06 18.55 -18.73
CA ARG A 87 38.87 19.42 -18.69
C ARG A 87 37.78 18.91 -19.63
N GLN A 88 38.14 18.45 -20.83
CA GLN A 88 37.20 17.85 -21.79
C GLN A 88 36.58 16.58 -21.22
N LEU A 89 37.38 15.67 -20.68
CA LEU A 89 36.88 14.45 -20.02
C LEU A 89 35.95 14.76 -18.84
N GLN A 90 36.29 15.75 -18.01
CA GLN A 90 35.41 16.19 -16.93
C GLN A 90 34.09 16.76 -17.46
N ALA A 91 34.12 17.56 -18.52
CA ALA A 91 32.92 18.10 -19.15
C ALA A 91 32.03 16.98 -19.72
N GLU A 92 32.62 15.99 -20.41
CA GLU A 92 31.91 14.82 -20.93
C GLU A 92 31.27 13.98 -19.82
N ILE A 93 32.00 13.73 -18.73
CA ILE A 93 31.46 13.01 -17.56
C ILE A 93 30.27 13.76 -16.97
N MET A 94 30.36 15.09 -16.84
CA MET A 94 29.28 15.91 -16.33
C MET A 94 28.06 15.93 -17.25
N VAL A 95 28.25 15.89 -18.57
CA VAL A 95 27.14 15.75 -19.53
C VAL A 95 26.48 14.38 -19.38
N LYS A 96 27.26 13.28 -19.36
CA LYS A 96 26.74 11.93 -19.14
C LYS A 96 25.94 11.80 -17.84
N LEU A 97 26.45 12.36 -16.74
CA LEU A 97 25.73 12.40 -15.45
C LEU A 97 24.42 13.17 -15.52
N LYS A 98 24.37 14.27 -16.29
CA LYS A 98 23.11 15.02 -16.51
C LYS A 98 22.11 14.19 -17.31
N ASP A 99 22.56 13.54 -18.37
CA ASP A 99 21.73 12.70 -19.23
C ASP A 99 21.19 11.48 -18.48
N GLU A 100 22.03 10.79 -17.70
CA GLU A 100 21.61 9.70 -16.82
C GLU A 100 20.55 10.15 -15.81
N ARG A 101 20.72 11.35 -15.22
CA ARG A 101 19.74 11.90 -14.29
C ARG A 101 18.42 12.25 -14.97
N LEU A 102 18.46 12.77 -16.20
CA LEU A 102 17.26 13.02 -17.00
C LEU A 102 16.54 11.71 -17.32
N GLN A 103 17.27 10.68 -17.76
CA GLN A 103 16.71 9.34 -18.03
C GLN A 103 16.07 8.74 -16.78
N GLN A 104 16.71 8.83 -15.61
CA GLN A 104 16.13 8.36 -14.35
C GLN A 104 14.81 9.08 -14.00
N MET A 105 14.74 10.39 -14.26
CA MET A 105 13.53 11.17 -14.03
C MET A 105 12.42 10.79 -15.02
N GLU A 106 12.76 10.63 -16.30
CA GLU A 106 11.83 10.16 -17.34
C GLU A 106 11.31 8.75 -17.04
N GLU A 107 12.18 7.82 -16.65
CA GLU A 107 11.78 6.48 -16.23
C GLU A 107 10.81 6.52 -15.05
N ARG A 108 11.06 7.37 -14.05
CA ARG A 108 10.17 7.51 -12.90
C ARG A 108 8.81 8.07 -13.31
N VAL A 109 8.77 9.04 -14.21
CA VAL A 109 7.53 9.58 -14.77
C VAL A 109 6.79 8.49 -15.57
N ASN A 110 7.49 7.76 -16.42
CA ASN A 110 6.92 6.68 -17.24
C ASN A 110 6.35 5.55 -16.37
N ARG A 111 7.03 5.15 -15.30
CA ARG A 111 6.50 4.18 -14.32
C ARG A 111 5.23 4.69 -13.65
N ARG A 112 5.17 5.98 -13.29
CA ARG A 112 3.97 6.60 -12.70
C ARG A 112 2.82 6.64 -13.70
N VAL A 113 3.08 7.04 -14.94
CA VAL A 113 2.07 7.06 -16.02
C VAL A 113 1.56 5.65 -16.29
N ALA A 114 2.44 4.66 -16.41
CA ALA A 114 2.07 3.26 -16.61
C ALA A 114 1.23 2.69 -15.45
N ALA A 115 1.54 3.08 -14.20
CA ALA A 115 0.72 2.70 -13.04
C ALA A 115 -0.66 3.36 -13.09
N GLN A 116 -0.75 4.63 -13.49
CA GLN A 116 -2.03 5.33 -13.63
C GLN A 116 -2.87 4.78 -14.78
N THR A 117 -2.26 4.40 -15.91
CA THR A 117 -3.00 3.79 -17.03
C THR A 117 -3.52 2.41 -16.67
N ARG A 118 -2.75 1.60 -15.94
CA ARG A 118 -3.23 0.31 -15.39
C ARG A 118 -4.41 0.50 -14.45
N ARG A 119 -4.33 1.44 -13.51
CA ARG A 119 -5.44 1.77 -12.60
C ARG A 119 -6.69 2.19 -13.36
N ARG A 120 -6.56 3.08 -14.36
CA ARG A 120 -7.69 3.49 -15.21
C ARG A 120 -8.29 2.32 -15.99
N ALA A 121 -7.47 1.39 -16.46
CA ALA A 121 -7.94 0.19 -17.14
C ALA A 121 -8.69 -0.76 -16.18
N GLU A 122 -8.17 -0.95 -14.97
CA GLU A 122 -8.83 -1.72 -13.90
C GLU A 122 -10.17 -1.07 -13.51
N GLU A 123 -10.19 0.24 -13.25
CA GLU A 123 -11.40 1.02 -12.96
C GLU A 123 -12.44 0.93 -14.09
N ALA A 124 -12.01 0.96 -15.35
CA ALA A 124 -12.91 0.79 -16.50
C ALA A 124 -13.50 -0.62 -16.58
N LEU A 125 -12.71 -1.66 -16.27
CA LEU A 125 -13.21 -3.03 -16.21
C LEU A 125 -14.21 -3.21 -15.07
N ASP A 126 -13.92 -2.68 -13.89
CA ASP A 126 -14.83 -2.76 -12.74
C ASP A 126 -16.11 -1.94 -12.98
N ALA A 127 -16.02 -0.78 -13.63
CA ALA A 127 -17.18 -0.02 -14.07
C ALA A 127 -18.03 -0.80 -15.10
N SER A 128 -17.39 -1.53 -16.03
CA SER A 128 -18.12 -2.36 -16.98
C SER A 128 -18.83 -3.54 -16.32
N ARG A 129 -18.21 -4.15 -15.29
CA ARG A 129 -18.80 -5.24 -14.50
C ARG A 129 -20.00 -4.76 -13.70
N THR A 130 -19.84 -3.66 -12.97
CA THR A 130 -20.95 -3.07 -12.20
C THR A 130 -22.11 -2.64 -13.11
N ALA A 131 -21.84 -2.10 -14.30
CA ALA A 131 -22.88 -1.81 -15.29
C ALA A 131 -23.60 -3.08 -15.79
N TYR A 132 -22.86 -4.18 -16.00
CA TYR A 132 -23.46 -5.46 -16.38
C TYR A 132 -24.32 -6.05 -15.26
N ASP A 133 -23.81 -6.07 -14.03
CA ASP A 133 -24.49 -6.63 -12.86
C ASP A 133 -25.77 -5.85 -12.55
N THR A 134 -25.70 -4.50 -12.53
CA THR A 134 -26.87 -3.65 -12.32
C THR A 134 -27.94 -3.84 -13.41
N HIS A 135 -27.54 -4.01 -14.66
CA HIS A 135 -28.48 -4.31 -15.73
C HIS A 135 -29.09 -5.71 -15.61
N ALA A 136 -28.32 -6.71 -15.14
CA ALA A 136 -28.85 -8.04 -14.85
C ALA A 136 -29.85 -8.01 -13.67
N GLU A 137 -29.57 -7.26 -12.61
CA GLU A 137 -30.47 -7.05 -11.47
C GLU A 137 -31.78 -6.38 -11.92
N LEU A 138 -31.70 -5.31 -12.72
CA LEU A 138 -32.89 -4.64 -13.26
C LEU A 138 -33.75 -5.58 -14.10
N ARG A 139 -33.15 -6.45 -14.92
CA ARG A 139 -33.87 -7.47 -15.68
C ARG A 139 -34.58 -8.47 -14.76
N GLN A 140 -33.92 -8.94 -13.71
CA GLN A 140 -34.55 -9.84 -12.73
C GLN A 140 -35.72 -9.16 -12.00
N GLU A 141 -35.59 -7.89 -11.64
CA GLU A 141 -36.69 -7.12 -11.05
C GLU A 141 -37.87 -6.96 -12.01
N GLU A 142 -37.61 -6.68 -13.29
CA GLU A 142 -38.64 -6.59 -14.32
C GLU A 142 -39.35 -7.92 -14.54
N GLU A 143 -38.61 -9.02 -14.63
CA GLU A 143 -39.16 -10.38 -14.71
C GLU A 143 -40.03 -10.72 -13.50
N ALA A 144 -39.56 -10.40 -12.28
CA ALA A 144 -40.32 -10.59 -11.05
C ALA A 144 -41.60 -9.74 -11.04
N ARG A 145 -41.56 -8.48 -11.53
CA ARG A 145 -42.74 -7.62 -11.67
C ARG A 145 -43.73 -8.18 -12.68
N VAL A 146 -43.27 -8.72 -13.80
CA VAL A 146 -44.13 -9.35 -14.81
C VAL A 146 -44.77 -10.61 -14.24
N ALA A 147 -43.99 -11.47 -13.57
CA ALA A 147 -44.49 -12.67 -12.91
C ALA A 147 -45.55 -12.34 -11.84
N ALA A 148 -45.31 -11.33 -11.01
CA ALA A 148 -46.28 -10.87 -10.01
C ALA A 148 -47.58 -10.35 -10.66
N LYS A 149 -47.49 -9.63 -11.78
CA LYS A 149 -48.67 -9.17 -12.55
C LYS A 149 -49.47 -10.35 -13.13
N LEU A 150 -48.79 -11.38 -13.64
CA LEU A 150 -49.45 -12.59 -14.15
C LEU A 150 -50.13 -13.36 -13.01
N ALA A 151 -49.43 -13.58 -11.89
CA ALA A 151 -49.99 -14.23 -10.71
C ALA A 151 -51.23 -13.48 -10.16
N LEU A 152 -51.20 -12.14 -10.16
CA LEU A 152 -52.36 -11.34 -9.77
C LEU A 152 -53.55 -11.54 -10.73
N LYS A 153 -53.30 -11.58 -12.04
CA LYS A 153 -54.35 -11.84 -13.04
C LYS A 153 -54.96 -13.23 -12.85
N GLU A 154 -54.14 -14.24 -12.63
CA GLU A 154 -54.60 -15.60 -12.34
C GLU A 154 -55.45 -15.66 -11.06
N LEU A 155 -55.03 -14.99 -10.00
CA LEU A 155 -55.80 -14.91 -8.75
C LEU A 155 -57.16 -14.25 -8.99
N LEU A 156 -57.22 -13.14 -9.74
CA LEU A 156 -58.48 -12.48 -10.07
C LEU A 156 -59.42 -13.39 -10.87
N GLN A 157 -58.90 -14.10 -11.87
CA GLN A 157 -59.68 -15.09 -12.63
C GLN A 157 -60.19 -16.22 -11.74
N GLN A 158 -59.35 -16.76 -10.84
CA GLN A 158 -59.77 -17.77 -9.86
C GLN A 158 -60.84 -17.23 -8.91
N ASN A 159 -60.78 -15.94 -8.54
CA ASN A 159 -61.79 -15.30 -7.71
C ASN A 159 -63.14 -15.20 -8.43
N GLU A 160 -63.14 -14.85 -9.72
CA GLU A 160 -64.33 -14.83 -10.58
C GLU A 160 -64.95 -16.22 -10.73
N VAL A 161 -64.13 -17.25 -10.99
CA VAL A 161 -64.59 -18.65 -11.03
C VAL A 161 -65.20 -19.08 -9.70
N ASN A 162 -64.55 -18.74 -8.58
CA ASN A 162 -65.08 -19.06 -7.24
C ASN A 162 -66.39 -18.32 -6.93
N LYS A 163 -66.56 -17.08 -7.40
CA LYS A 163 -67.83 -16.35 -7.29
C LYS A 163 -68.92 -17.03 -8.10
N ALA A 164 -68.64 -17.39 -9.35
CA ALA A 164 -69.58 -18.11 -10.20
C ALA A 164 -70.02 -19.45 -9.57
N LEU A 165 -69.06 -20.24 -9.05
CA LEU A 165 -69.36 -21.50 -8.35
C LEU A 165 -70.23 -21.28 -7.11
N ARG A 166 -70.00 -20.20 -6.34
CA ARG A 166 -70.85 -19.85 -5.19
C ARG A 166 -72.26 -19.45 -5.60
N GLU A 167 -72.40 -18.72 -6.70
CA GLU A 167 -73.71 -18.34 -7.26
C GLU A 167 -74.47 -19.57 -7.78
N GLU A 168 -73.80 -20.47 -8.49
CA GLU A 168 -74.36 -21.75 -8.91
C GLU A 168 -74.78 -22.62 -7.73
N ALA A 169 -73.97 -22.69 -6.68
CA ALA A 169 -74.31 -23.42 -5.45
C ALA A 169 -75.56 -22.83 -4.78
N LYS A 170 -75.68 -21.49 -4.72
CA LYS A 170 -76.88 -20.82 -4.20
C LYS A 170 -78.12 -21.11 -5.06
N LYS A 171 -78.00 -21.09 -6.39
CA LYS A 171 -79.10 -21.45 -7.30
C LYS A 171 -79.55 -22.89 -7.07
N LYS A 172 -78.61 -23.84 -6.97
CA LYS A 172 -78.91 -25.24 -6.66
C LYS A 172 -79.61 -25.38 -5.31
N GLN A 173 -79.18 -24.64 -4.29
CA GLN A 173 -79.85 -24.63 -2.98
C GLN A 173 -81.28 -24.10 -3.09
N TRP A 174 -81.50 -23.00 -3.82
CA TRP A 174 -82.85 -22.48 -4.06
C TRP A 174 -83.75 -23.44 -4.83
N ASP A 175 -83.22 -24.13 -5.84
CA ASP A 175 -83.97 -25.14 -6.60
C ASP A 175 -84.36 -26.32 -5.70
N LEU A 176 -83.45 -26.76 -4.82
CA LEU A 176 -83.73 -27.80 -3.83
C LEU A 176 -84.78 -27.34 -2.81
N ASP A 177 -84.68 -26.11 -2.31
CA ASP A 177 -85.65 -25.53 -1.37
C ASP A 177 -87.03 -25.38 -2.02
N LEU A 178 -87.10 -24.93 -3.28
CA LEU A 178 -88.34 -24.85 -4.05
C LEU A 178 -88.95 -26.24 -4.26
N GLY A 179 -88.13 -27.24 -4.60
CA GLY A 179 -88.56 -28.63 -4.70
C GLY A 179 -89.10 -29.18 -3.38
N PHE A 180 -88.43 -28.87 -2.27
CA PHE A 180 -88.88 -29.21 -0.93
C PHE A 180 -90.22 -28.54 -0.60
N GLN A 181 -90.38 -27.24 -0.89
CA GLN A 181 -91.65 -26.54 -0.71
C GLN A 181 -92.77 -27.16 -1.54
N ARG A 182 -92.53 -27.49 -2.81
CA ARG A 182 -93.54 -28.16 -3.66
C ARG A 182 -93.98 -29.48 -3.07
N THR A 183 -93.05 -30.38 -2.76
CA THR A 183 -93.37 -31.68 -2.15
C THR A 183 -94.07 -31.53 -0.80
N TRP A 184 -93.72 -30.51 -0.01
CA TRP A 184 -94.39 -30.20 1.25
C TRP A 184 -95.83 -29.70 1.02
N THR A 185 -96.03 -28.79 0.07
CA THR A 185 -97.37 -28.31 -0.30
C THR A 185 -98.25 -29.43 -0.86
N GLU A 186 -97.70 -30.36 -1.64
CA GLU A 186 -98.42 -31.54 -2.10
C GLU A 186 -98.83 -32.44 -0.94
N ARG A 187 -97.94 -32.65 0.04
CA ARG A 187 -98.27 -33.41 1.26
C ARG A 187 -99.36 -32.72 2.06
N LEU A 188 -99.30 -31.39 2.23
CA LEU A 188 -100.32 -30.62 2.92
C LEU A 188 -101.66 -30.67 2.17
N ASN A 189 -101.67 -30.44 0.86
CA ASN A 189 -102.86 -30.55 0.03
C ASN A 189 -103.47 -31.95 0.09
N LYS A 190 -102.64 -33.00 0.11
CA LYS A 190 -103.09 -34.38 0.30
C LYS A 190 -103.74 -34.54 1.68
N GLN A 191 -103.08 -34.10 2.75
CA GLN A 191 -103.64 -34.12 4.10
C GLN A 191 -104.94 -33.31 4.21
N GLU A 192 -105.02 -32.15 3.57
CA GLU A 192 -106.24 -31.36 3.51
C GLU A 192 -107.33 -32.06 2.72
N SER A 193 -107.01 -32.67 1.58
CA SER A 193 -107.97 -33.45 0.79
C SER A 193 -108.46 -34.68 1.56
N ASP A 194 -107.57 -35.35 2.29
CA ASP A 194 -107.89 -36.49 3.13
C ASP A 194 -108.73 -36.05 4.33
N ARG A 195 -108.39 -34.91 4.97
CA ARG A 195 -109.22 -34.28 6.01
C ARG A 195 -110.57 -33.85 5.46
N ARG A 196 -110.65 -33.27 4.26
CA ARG A 196 -111.92 -32.88 3.62
C ARG A 196 -112.76 -34.11 3.34
N LYS A 197 -112.19 -35.17 2.76
CA LYS A 197 -112.88 -36.46 2.56
C LYS A 197 -113.29 -37.10 3.88
N GLN A 198 -112.46 -37.02 4.92
CA GLN A 198 -112.83 -37.49 6.26
C GLN A 198 -113.95 -36.65 6.85
N MET A 199 -113.90 -35.34 6.72
CA MET A 199 -114.95 -34.43 7.17
C MET A 199 -116.23 -34.59 6.36
N GLU A 200 -116.15 -34.88 5.07
CA GLU A 200 -117.30 -35.24 4.21
C GLU A 200 -117.86 -36.59 4.63
N ARG A 201 -117.04 -37.61 4.83
CA ARG A 201 -117.48 -38.91 5.39
C ARG A 201 -118.07 -38.77 6.78
N ILE A 202 -117.50 -37.91 7.63
CA ILE A 202 -118.04 -37.59 8.95
C ILE A 202 -119.32 -36.80 8.80
N LYS A 203 -119.44 -35.84 7.87
CA LYS A 203 -120.67 -35.10 7.60
C LYS A 203 -121.75 -35.98 7.01
N GLU A 204 -121.42 -36.95 6.19
CA GLU A 204 -122.35 -37.96 5.65
C GLU A 204 -122.73 -38.98 6.72
N ALA A 205 -121.76 -39.41 7.54
CA ALA A 205 -122.03 -40.28 8.68
C ALA A 205 -122.83 -39.54 9.75
N GLN A 206 -122.56 -38.25 9.97
CA GLN A 206 -123.31 -37.34 10.82
C GLN A 206 -124.62 -36.97 10.18
N SER A 207 -124.78 -36.85 8.86
CA SER A 207 -126.09 -36.63 8.26
C SER A 207 -126.90 -37.90 8.38
N LYS A 208 -126.31 -39.09 8.21
CA LYS A 208 -126.95 -40.38 8.50
C LYS A 208 -127.23 -40.57 9.99
N LEU A 209 -126.33 -40.14 10.86
CA LEU A 209 -126.45 -40.21 12.32
C LEU A 209 -127.36 -39.11 12.85
N GLN A 210 -127.48 -37.96 12.21
CA GLN A 210 -128.41 -36.86 12.50
C GLN A 210 -129.75 -37.22 11.88
N GLU A 211 -129.84 -37.91 10.76
CA GLU A 211 -131.08 -38.58 10.34
C GLU A 211 -131.45 -39.70 11.33
N ALA A 212 -130.47 -40.41 11.89
CA ALA A 212 -130.68 -41.43 12.92
C ALA A 212 -130.84 -40.86 14.35
N ALA A 213 -130.38 -39.63 14.63
CA ALA A 213 -130.41 -38.90 15.89
C ALA A 213 -131.37 -37.70 15.84
N ASP A 214 -131.98 -37.40 14.73
CA ASP A 214 -133.29 -36.76 14.68
C ASP A 214 -134.32 -37.88 14.89
N ARG A 215 -133.98 -39.14 14.57
CA ARG A 215 -134.68 -40.36 15.01
C ARG A 215 -134.33 -40.84 16.45
N GLN A 216 -133.21 -40.43 17.05
CA GLN A 216 -132.73 -40.88 18.38
C GLN A 216 -132.33 -39.75 19.35
N GLY A 217 -132.28 -38.50 18.93
CA GLY A 217 -131.81 -37.32 19.69
C GLY A 217 -132.86 -36.72 20.60
N GLU A 218 -134.00 -37.41 20.72
CA GLU A 218 -134.72 -37.42 21.99
C GLU A 218 -133.92 -38.06 23.13
N ASN A 219 -132.89 -38.89 22.88
CA ASN A 219 -132.36 -39.81 23.90
C ASN A 219 -130.84 -39.81 24.20
N ARG A 220 -129.97 -39.01 23.57
CA ARG A 220 -128.49 -39.15 23.78
C ARG A 220 -127.65 -37.87 23.88
N ARG A 221 -128.20 -36.73 24.32
CA ARG A 221 -127.42 -35.54 24.73
C ARG A 221 -126.91 -35.59 26.18
N ARG A 222 -126.67 -36.78 26.70
CA ARG A 222 -126.20 -37.01 28.06
C ARG A 222 -124.93 -37.86 27.91
N TRP A 223 -123.83 -37.46 28.55
CA TRP A 223 -122.56 -38.20 28.68
C TRP A 223 -121.53 -38.05 27.55
N LEU A 224 -120.55 -37.15 27.74
CA LEU A 224 -119.11 -37.43 27.56
C LEU A 224 -118.31 -36.29 28.21
N GLU A 225 -117.63 -36.62 29.32
CA GLU A 225 -116.91 -35.70 30.22
C GLU A 225 -115.41 -35.58 29.89
N THR A 226 -114.83 -34.49 30.41
CA THR A 226 -113.58 -33.78 30.09
C THR A 226 -112.24 -34.26 30.73
N PRO A 227 -112.12 -35.26 31.63
CA PRO A 227 -110.87 -35.44 32.42
C PRO A 227 -109.72 -36.17 31.70
N LEU A 228 -109.91 -36.69 30.48
CA LEU A 228 -108.84 -37.39 29.76
C LEU A 228 -107.83 -36.42 29.11
N VAL A 229 -108.27 -35.21 28.78
CA VAL A 229 -107.48 -34.20 28.05
C VAL A 229 -106.40 -33.59 28.96
N GLU A 230 -106.71 -33.43 30.24
CA GLU A 230 -105.81 -32.79 31.21
C GLU A 230 -104.58 -33.66 31.54
N LYS A 231 -104.72 -35.00 31.55
CA LYS A 231 -103.59 -35.92 31.78
C LYS A 231 -102.55 -35.88 30.66
N TYR A 232 -102.97 -35.76 29.41
CA TYR A 232 -102.04 -35.66 28.27
C TYR A 232 -101.35 -34.30 28.19
N PHE A 233 -101.97 -33.25 28.73
CA PHE A 233 -101.35 -31.94 28.81
C PHE A 233 -100.19 -31.93 29.82
N GLN A 234 -100.40 -32.49 31.01
CA GLN A 234 -99.38 -32.57 32.07
C GLN A 234 -98.14 -33.38 31.64
N GLN A 235 -98.34 -34.54 30.99
CA GLN A 235 -97.23 -35.38 30.52
C GLN A 235 -96.30 -34.66 29.52
N ARG A 236 -96.84 -33.76 28.68
CA ARG A 236 -96.04 -33.00 27.71
C ARG A 236 -95.25 -31.85 28.34
N GLU A 237 -95.71 -31.30 29.45
CA GLU A 237 -94.96 -30.26 30.15
C GLU A 237 -93.75 -30.85 30.87
N ASP A 238 -93.92 -32.02 31.49
CA ASP A 238 -92.83 -32.73 32.18
C ASP A 238 -91.71 -33.16 31.22
N GLU A 239 -92.06 -33.64 30.02
CA GLU A 239 -91.07 -34.01 28.98
C GLU A 239 -90.27 -32.79 28.49
N LYS A 240 -90.92 -31.63 28.31
CA LYS A 240 -90.24 -30.40 27.90
C LYS A 240 -89.28 -29.90 28.97
N ALA A 241 -89.69 -29.91 30.23
CA ALA A 241 -88.84 -29.51 31.34
C ALA A 241 -87.56 -30.37 31.42
N ALA A 242 -87.69 -31.70 31.25
CA ALA A 242 -86.55 -32.61 31.24
C ALA A 242 -85.58 -32.38 30.06
N GLU A 243 -86.08 -31.99 28.89
CA GLU A 243 -85.23 -31.64 27.74
C GLU A 243 -84.48 -30.32 27.94
N GLU A 244 -85.12 -29.31 28.53
CA GLU A 244 -84.50 -28.02 28.82
C GLU A 244 -83.35 -28.16 29.84
N GLU A 245 -83.54 -28.97 30.89
CA GLU A 245 -82.47 -29.26 31.87
C GLU A 245 -81.25 -29.91 31.21
N ARG A 246 -81.47 -30.87 30.30
CA ARG A 246 -80.38 -31.52 29.55
C ARG A 246 -79.62 -30.54 28.64
N ARG A 247 -80.33 -29.59 28.02
CA ARG A 247 -79.70 -28.54 27.20
C ARG A 247 -78.86 -27.59 28.05
N LEU A 248 -79.39 -27.15 29.19
CA LEU A 248 -78.68 -26.27 30.11
C LEU A 248 -77.42 -26.95 30.67
N PHE A 249 -77.50 -28.25 31.00
CA PHE A 249 -76.34 -29.02 31.45
C PHE A 249 -75.23 -29.08 30.39
N ARG A 250 -75.56 -29.46 29.15
CA ARG A 250 -74.61 -29.49 28.03
C ARG A 250 -74.01 -28.11 27.73
N SER A 251 -74.80 -27.05 27.83
CA SER A 251 -74.31 -25.68 27.65
C SER A 251 -73.31 -25.30 28.73
N LYS A 252 -73.54 -25.69 30.00
CA LYS A 252 -72.62 -25.43 31.11
C LYS A 252 -71.32 -26.22 30.97
N GLU A 253 -71.38 -27.47 30.53
CA GLU A 253 -70.19 -28.28 30.23
C GLU A 253 -69.38 -27.71 29.05
N GLY A 254 -70.05 -27.34 27.96
CA GLY A 254 -69.42 -26.69 26.81
C GLY A 254 -68.74 -25.37 27.18
N ALA A 255 -69.37 -24.55 28.02
CA ALA A 255 -68.77 -23.32 28.53
C ALA A 255 -67.51 -23.59 29.37
N LYS A 256 -67.54 -24.60 30.25
CA LYS A 256 -66.35 -24.99 31.05
C LYS A 256 -65.20 -25.45 30.15
N HIS A 257 -65.45 -26.32 29.19
CA HIS A 257 -64.42 -26.77 28.24
C HIS A 257 -63.84 -25.61 27.43
N ALA A 258 -64.67 -24.68 26.97
CA ALA A 258 -64.22 -23.49 26.25
C ALA A 258 -63.32 -22.59 27.13
N THR A 259 -63.68 -22.38 28.41
CA THR A 259 -62.83 -21.59 29.33
C THR A 259 -61.47 -22.23 29.58
N VAL A 260 -61.40 -23.55 29.73
CA VAL A 260 -60.13 -24.27 29.90
C VAL A 260 -59.27 -24.18 28.63
N ALA A 261 -59.86 -24.43 27.46
CA ALA A 261 -59.15 -24.34 26.19
C ALA A 261 -58.59 -22.94 25.91
N VAL A 262 -59.35 -21.88 26.22
CA VAL A 262 -58.88 -20.50 26.09
C VAL A 262 -57.74 -20.21 27.07
N ALA A 263 -57.82 -20.70 28.30
CA ALA A 263 -56.73 -20.53 29.29
C ALA A 263 -55.43 -21.25 28.86
N GLU A 264 -55.54 -22.43 28.26
CA GLU A 264 -54.40 -23.17 27.71
C GLU A 264 -53.77 -22.43 26.53
N GLN A 265 -54.58 -21.93 25.58
CA GLN A 265 -54.10 -21.13 24.45
C GLN A 265 -53.38 -19.85 24.89
N LEU A 266 -53.88 -19.18 25.94
CA LEU A 266 -53.21 -17.99 26.48
C LEU A 266 -51.85 -18.36 27.10
N LYS A 267 -51.77 -19.45 27.85
CA LYS A 267 -50.50 -19.95 28.42
C LYS A 267 -49.49 -20.33 27.33
N GLU A 268 -49.93 -21.03 26.28
CA GLU A 268 -49.06 -21.39 25.15
C GLU A 268 -48.56 -20.15 24.42
N ARG A 269 -49.41 -19.15 24.21
CA ARG A 269 -49.04 -17.88 23.57
C ARG A 269 -48.06 -17.08 24.42
N GLU A 270 -48.25 -17.04 25.73
CA GLU A 270 -47.31 -16.40 26.66
C GLU A 270 -45.97 -17.13 26.70
N ALA A 271 -45.97 -18.46 26.75
CA ALA A 271 -44.76 -19.27 26.69
C ALA A 271 -44.00 -19.08 25.36
N ALA A 272 -44.70 -19.02 24.23
CA ALA A 272 -44.10 -18.76 22.92
C ALA A 272 -43.48 -17.35 22.86
N ARG A 273 -44.17 -16.33 23.42
CA ARG A 273 -43.63 -14.97 23.52
C ARG A 273 -42.38 -14.92 24.40
N LEU A 274 -42.35 -15.63 25.51
CA LEU A 274 -41.18 -15.69 26.38
C LEU A 274 -39.99 -16.39 25.70
N ARG A 275 -40.23 -17.46 24.95
CA ARG A 275 -39.16 -18.13 24.16
C ARG A 275 -38.56 -17.19 23.11
N LEU A 276 -39.40 -16.49 22.35
CA LEU A 276 -38.92 -15.51 21.36
C LEU A 276 -38.09 -14.40 22.02
N LYS A 277 -38.53 -13.87 23.17
CA LYS A 277 -37.74 -12.88 23.92
C LYS A 277 -36.39 -13.43 24.36
N GLN A 278 -36.34 -14.67 24.87
CA GLN A 278 -35.08 -15.31 25.26
C GLN A 278 -34.15 -15.54 24.07
N GLU A 279 -34.69 -15.92 22.91
CA GLU A 279 -33.93 -16.07 21.66
C GLU A 279 -33.40 -14.72 21.16
N GLU A 280 -34.21 -13.66 21.21
CA GLU A 280 -33.81 -12.29 20.87
C GLU A 280 -32.73 -11.76 21.82
N GLU A 281 -32.86 -11.99 23.13
CA GLU A 281 -31.86 -11.61 24.13
C GLU A 281 -30.54 -12.38 23.92
N ALA A 282 -30.61 -13.68 23.65
CA ALA A 282 -29.44 -14.51 23.34
C ALA A 282 -28.75 -14.04 22.04
N TYR A 283 -29.53 -13.71 21.01
CA TYR A 283 -29.02 -13.16 19.77
C TYR A 283 -28.36 -11.79 19.99
N ALA A 284 -29.01 -10.88 20.72
CA ALA A 284 -28.46 -9.57 21.08
C ALA A 284 -27.16 -9.70 21.88
N ALA A 285 -27.10 -10.61 22.85
CA ALA A 285 -25.88 -10.92 23.60
C ALA A 285 -24.76 -11.44 22.68
N SER A 286 -25.08 -12.32 21.73
CA SER A 286 -24.10 -12.83 20.76
C SER A 286 -23.56 -11.73 19.85
N LEU A 287 -24.41 -10.79 19.45
CA LEU A 287 -24.05 -9.67 18.59
C LEU A 287 -23.18 -8.66 19.35
N ALA A 288 -23.53 -8.37 20.61
CA ALA A 288 -22.70 -7.55 21.50
C ALA A 288 -21.31 -8.18 21.75
N ALA A 289 -21.24 -9.50 21.92
CA ALA A 289 -19.96 -10.21 22.05
C ALA A 289 -19.10 -10.12 20.77
N ARG A 290 -19.72 -10.24 19.59
CA ARG A 290 -19.02 -10.07 18.30
C ARG A 290 -18.50 -8.65 18.12
N ILE A 291 -19.29 -7.64 18.49
CA ILE A 291 -18.86 -6.23 18.42
C ILE A 291 -17.65 -6.02 19.34
N ARG A 292 -17.72 -6.44 20.61
CA ARG A 292 -16.60 -6.31 21.54
C ARG A 292 -15.34 -7.00 21.04
N ALA A 293 -15.45 -8.23 20.52
CA ALA A 293 -14.33 -8.94 19.93
C ALA A 293 -13.72 -8.20 18.72
N SER A 294 -14.56 -7.56 17.89
CA SER A 294 -14.09 -6.75 16.77
C SER A 294 -13.38 -5.47 17.22
N GLU A 295 -13.90 -4.80 18.25
CA GLU A 295 -13.30 -3.60 18.85
C GLU A 295 -11.95 -3.93 19.51
N GLU A 296 -11.87 -5.03 20.26
CA GLU A 296 -10.63 -5.54 20.85
C GLU A 296 -9.59 -5.86 19.77
N ALA A 297 -9.99 -6.51 18.67
CA ALA A 297 -9.11 -6.79 17.55
C ALA A 297 -8.61 -5.50 16.86
N GLU A 298 -9.46 -4.48 16.71
CA GLU A 298 -9.03 -3.17 16.20
C GLU A 298 -8.08 -2.45 17.14
N GLN A 299 -8.34 -2.48 18.45
CA GLN A 299 -7.45 -1.89 19.45
C GLN A 299 -6.09 -2.59 19.45
N ALA A 300 -6.06 -3.92 19.37
CA ALA A 300 -4.82 -4.69 19.23
C ALA A 300 -4.05 -4.30 17.97
N ARG A 301 -4.72 -4.18 16.82
CA ARG A 301 -4.09 -3.70 15.56
C ARG A 301 -3.52 -2.29 15.70
N LYS A 302 -4.24 -1.37 16.34
CA LYS A 302 -3.77 0.00 16.60
C LYS A 302 -2.55 -0.01 17.53
N ALA A 303 -2.57 -0.81 18.59
CA ALA A 303 -1.45 -0.97 19.51
C ALA A 303 -0.21 -1.54 18.79
N ASP A 304 -0.37 -2.55 17.94
CA ASP A 304 0.72 -3.13 17.14
C ASP A 304 1.35 -2.10 16.21
N VAL A 305 0.52 -1.30 15.52
CA VAL A 305 1.02 -0.22 14.65
C VAL A 305 1.79 0.82 15.46
N LEU A 306 1.29 1.21 16.63
CA LEU A 306 2.00 2.14 17.52
C LEU A 306 3.33 1.55 17.99
N GLN A 307 3.37 0.28 18.40
CA GLN A 307 4.61 -0.39 18.77
C GLN A 307 5.61 -0.45 17.62
N ARG A 308 5.16 -0.74 16.39
CA ARG A 308 6.03 -0.70 15.20
C ARG A 308 6.58 0.69 14.94
N LYS A 309 5.76 1.74 15.10
CA LYS A 309 6.21 3.14 14.99
C LYS A 309 7.24 3.50 16.06
N LEU A 310 7.03 3.06 17.31
CA LEU A 310 7.97 3.28 18.41
C LEU A 310 9.30 2.56 18.16
N LYS A 311 9.26 1.29 17.73
CA LYS A 311 10.46 0.53 17.33
C LYS A 311 11.20 1.21 16.18
N PHE A 312 10.49 1.61 15.13
CA PHE A 312 11.10 2.32 14.01
C PHE A 312 11.75 3.64 14.44
N LYS A 313 11.10 4.39 15.34
CA LYS A 313 11.68 5.61 15.91
C LYS A 313 12.94 5.31 16.72
N SER A 314 12.94 4.27 17.56
CA SER A 314 14.14 3.89 18.31
C SER A 314 15.28 3.44 17.40
N ASP A 315 14.97 2.76 16.30
CA ASP A 315 15.98 2.34 15.31
C ASP A 315 16.60 3.55 14.61
N ILE A 316 15.81 4.55 14.22
CA ILE A 316 16.32 5.82 13.67
C ILE A 316 17.19 6.55 14.70
N GLU A 317 16.75 6.64 15.95
CA GLU A 317 17.54 7.28 17.00
C GLU A 317 18.87 6.55 17.24
N ALA A 318 18.89 5.22 17.19
CA ALA A 318 20.11 4.42 17.24
C ALA A 318 21.02 4.70 16.05
N GLN A 319 20.48 4.73 14.82
CA GLN A 319 21.25 5.08 13.62
C GLN A 319 21.83 6.50 13.70
N MET A 320 21.08 7.47 14.23
CA MET A 320 21.56 8.83 14.43
C MET A 320 22.68 8.89 15.48
N ARG A 321 22.57 8.15 16.59
CA ARG A 321 23.63 8.04 17.60
C ARG A 321 24.89 7.42 17.00
N ASP A 322 24.75 6.32 16.27
CA ASP A 322 25.87 5.66 15.57
C ASP A 322 26.51 6.60 14.54
N SER A 323 25.71 7.31 13.76
CA SER A 323 26.19 8.30 12.78
C SER A 323 26.94 9.44 13.47
N ALA A 324 26.42 9.94 14.60
CA ALA A 324 27.08 10.97 15.40
C ALA A 324 28.39 10.45 16.02
N GLN A 325 28.42 9.21 16.51
CA GLN A 325 29.64 8.56 17.00
C GLN A 325 30.67 8.37 15.89
N ARG A 326 30.27 7.92 14.70
CA ARG A 326 31.15 7.80 13.52
C ARG A 326 31.70 9.15 13.11
N ARG A 327 30.89 10.21 13.10
CA ARG A 327 31.37 11.59 12.85
C ARG A 327 32.36 12.05 13.90
N ARG A 328 32.12 11.77 15.19
CA ARG A 328 33.07 12.09 16.28
C ARG A 328 34.37 11.30 16.15
N ALA A 329 34.31 10.03 15.77
CA ALA A 329 35.48 9.19 15.53
C ALA A 329 36.27 9.64 14.30
N ALA A 330 35.59 10.05 13.23
CA ALA A 330 36.22 10.62 12.02
C ALA A 330 36.79 12.03 12.27
N ALA A 331 36.19 12.80 13.18
CA ALA A 331 36.71 14.08 13.65
C ALA A 331 37.79 13.93 14.74
N ALA A 332 38.17 12.70 15.12
CA ALA A 332 39.32 12.50 15.99
C ALA A 332 40.57 13.01 15.26
N PRO A 333 41.43 13.80 15.92
CA PRO A 333 42.45 14.64 15.27
C PRO A 333 43.57 13.86 14.55
N MET A 334 43.58 12.53 14.65
CA MET A 334 44.46 11.66 13.88
C MET A 334 43.90 10.23 13.96
N SER A 335 43.75 9.58 12.81
CA SER A 335 43.34 8.17 12.74
C SER A 335 44.41 7.26 13.38
N GLU A 336 44.03 6.04 13.79
CA GLU A 336 44.99 5.12 14.42
C GLU A 336 46.18 4.76 13.52
N THR A 337 45.96 4.75 12.20
CA THR A 337 47.00 4.54 11.19
C THR A 337 47.94 5.75 11.11
N GLU A 338 47.41 6.97 11.10
CA GLU A 338 48.22 8.19 11.16
C GLU A 338 48.99 8.31 12.48
N ARG A 339 48.42 7.87 13.61
CA ARG A 339 49.14 7.75 14.90
C ARG A 339 50.30 6.78 14.84
N LYS A 340 50.14 5.64 14.16
CA LYS A 340 51.23 4.66 13.96
C LYS A 340 52.31 5.21 13.04
N ILE A 341 51.94 5.86 11.94
CA ILE A 341 52.89 6.50 11.02
C ILE A 341 53.67 7.62 11.73
N ASN A 342 52.97 8.45 12.50
CA ASN A 342 53.56 9.57 13.24
C ASN A 342 54.06 9.16 14.64
N GLN A 343 54.12 7.87 14.98
CA GLN A 343 54.43 7.43 16.34
C GLN A 343 55.78 7.92 16.83
N ARG A 344 56.80 7.91 15.95
CA ARG A 344 58.15 8.35 16.25
C ARG A 344 58.24 9.86 16.47
N THR A 345 57.54 10.63 15.65
CA THR A 345 57.42 12.11 15.77
C THR A 345 56.59 12.50 16.99
N LEU A 346 55.52 11.79 17.31
CA LEU A 346 54.72 12.01 18.53
C LEU A 346 55.53 11.71 19.80
N GLN A 347 56.34 10.65 19.81
CA GLN A 347 57.24 10.34 20.92
C GLN A 347 58.30 11.44 21.11
N GLN A 348 58.82 12.01 20.02
CA GLN A 348 59.75 13.14 20.05
C GLN A 348 59.10 14.44 20.52
N VAL A 349 57.84 14.70 20.13
CA VAL A 349 57.08 15.85 20.63
C VAL A 349 56.74 15.68 22.10
N ALA A 350 56.36 14.48 22.55
CA ALA A 350 56.08 14.19 23.96
C ALA A 350 57.33 14.31 24.84
N SER A 351 58.49 13.82 24.36
CA SER A 351 59.77 13.99 25.06
C SER A 351 60.21 15.46 25.09
N TRP A 352 59.97 16.22 24.02
CA TRP A 352 60.22 17.66 23.98
C TRP A 352 59.32 18.42 24.97
N GLN A 353 58.02 18.11 25.05
CA GLN A 353 57.10 18.73 26.00
C GLN A 353 57.47 18.47 27.47
N THR A 354 58.09 17.31 27.76
CA THR A 354 58.53 16.95 29.13
C THR A 354 59.93 17.44 29.48
N THR A 355 60.84 17.56 28.51
CA THR A 355 62.25 17.92 28.76
C THR A 355 62.64 19.32 28.29
N GLY A 356 61.80 19.97 27.49
CA GLY A 356 62.04 21.30 26.88
C GLY A 356 63.10 21.33 25.78
N ARG A 357 63.77 20.20 25.46
CA ARG A 357 64.86 20.12 24.47
C ARG A 357 64.41 19.45 23.16
N LEU A 358 64.66 20.12 22.03
CA LEU A 358 64.32 19.61 20.70
C LEU A 358 65.23 18.42 20.33
N PRO A 359 64.68 17.25 19.96
CA PRO A 359 65.47 16.13 19.48
C PRO A 359 65.94 16.43 18.05
N LEU A 360 67.18 16.90 17.90
CA LEU A 360 67.80 17.10 16.59
C LEU A 360 68.11 15.73 15.96
N PRO A 361 67.90 15.55 14.65
CA PRO A 361 68.32 14.34 13.96
C PRO A 361 69.83 14.22 14.11
N LEU A 362 70.28 13.15 14.78
CA LEU A 362 71.66 12.71 14.71
C LEU A 362 71.92 12.41 13.23
N LEU A 363 72.62 13.31 12.56
CA LEU A 363 73.27 13.04 11.28
C LEU A 363 74.08 11.77 11.49
N SER A 364 73.59 10.66 10.93
CA SER A 364 74.30 9.39 10.94
C SER A 364 75.61 9.63 10.21
N SER A 365 76.68 9.79 10.98
CA SER A 365 78.04 9.62 10.50
C SER A 365 78.13 8.20 9.98
N THR A 366 78.02 8.03 8.67
CA THR A 366 78.50 6.85 7.96
C THR A 366 80.01 6.80 8.13
N THR A 367 80.46 6.25 9.26
CA THR A 367 81.83 5.77 9.40
C THR A 367 81.92 4.46 8.65
N THR A 368 82.33 4.53 7.39
CA THR A 368 82.78 3.40 6.60
C THR A 368 84.00 2.79 7.30
N SER A 369 83.77 1.70 8.04
CA SER A 369 84.82 0.84 8.57
C SER A 369 85.41 0.04 7.41
N VAL A 370 86.55 0.49 6.89
CA VAL A 370 87.45 -0.32 6.08
C VAL A 370 88.23 -1.20 7.04
N ALA A 371 87.86 -2.47 7.13
CA ALA A 371 88.62 -3.48 7.84
C ALA A 371 89.79 -3.92 6.96
N THR A 372 90.99 -3.45 7.30
CA THR A 372 92.26 -4.01 6.85
C THR A 372 92.60 -5.17 7.78
N ALA A 373 92.66 -6.39 7.25
CA ALA A 373 93.25 -7.55 7.95
C ALA A 373 94.57 -7.91 7.25
N PRO A 374 95.65 -8.22 7.99
CA PRO A 374 96.74 -9.05 7.49
C PRO A 374 96.31 -10.52 7.36
#